data_AF-A0AA42RFW4-F1
#
_entry.id   AF-A0AA42RFW4-F1
#
_cell.length_a   1.000
_cell.length_b   1.000
_cell.length_c   1.000
_cell.angle_alpha   90.00
_cell.angle_beta   90.00
_cell.angle_gamma   90.00
#
_symmetry.space_group_name_H-M   'P 1'
#
loop_
_entity.id
_entity.type
_entity.pdbx_description
1 polymer ?
#
loop_
_entity_poly.entity_id
_entity_poly.type
_entity_poly.pdbx_seq_one_letter_code
_entity_poly.pdbx_strand_id
1 'polypeptide(L)'
;MDKTTVRIRIIAALGMNSRQYRNFTRALFELWATVIARQQNLLLESITTNISLWHWYIDEFELVERRFYNENSAYIDSLLDAAILNDVLISMAEEIEEIYPSVLIKMYCNENDDY
;
A
#
# COMPACT_ATOMS: atom_id res chain seq x y z
N MET A 1 -5.42 8.62 18.10
CA MET A 1 -5.53 7.15 18.24
C MET A 1 -4.20 6.53 17.82
N ASP A 2 -3.73 5.48 18.49
CA ASP A 2 -2.44 4.84 18.15
C ASP A 2 -2.49 4.14 16.78
N LYS A 3 -1.35 4.08 16.07
CA LYS A 3 -1.24 3.45 14.74
C LYS A 3 -1.74 2.01 14.77
N THR A 4 -1.34 1.29 15.80
CA THR A 4 -1.65 -0.13 15.98
C THR A 4 -3.15 -0.34 16.10
N THR A 5 -3.86 0.58 16.76
CA THR A 5 -5.32 0.52 16.93
C THR A 5 -6.06 0.74 15.61
N VAL A 6 -5.63 1.67 14.76
CA VAL A 6 -6.25 1.90 13.44
C VAL A 6 -6.15 0.64 12.58
N ARG A 7 -4.94 0.09 12.45
CA ARG A 7 -4.70 -1.11 11.66
C ARG A 7 -5.50 -2.31 12.17
N ILE A 8 -5.58 -2.52 13.48
CA ILE A 8 -6.37 -3.60 14.07
C ILE A 8 -7.85 -3.49 13.67
N ARG A 9 -8.42 -2.27 13.69
CA ARG A 9 -9.83 -2.06 13.35
C ARG A 9 -10.11 -2.30 11.87
N ILE A 10 -9.21 -1.86 10.99
CA ILE A 10 -9.32 -2.13 9.56
C ILE A 10 -9.21 -3.63 9.27
N ILE A 11 -8.22 -4.31 9.85
CA ILE A 11 -8.07 -5.77 9.73
C ILE A 11 -9.35 -6.50 10.18
N ALA A 12 -9.92 -6.08 11.30
CA ALA A 12 -11.15 -6.66 11.84
C ALA A 12 -12.36 -6.40 10.92
N ALA A 13 -12.52 -5.17 10.41
CA ALA A 13 -13.58 -4.83 9.48
C ALA A 13 -13.49 -5.63 8.17
N LEU A 14 -12.28 -5.86 7.68
CA LEU A 14 -12.02 -6.67 6.50
C LEU A 14 -12.19 -8.18 6.71
N GLY A 15 -12.43 -8.63 7.94
CA GLY A 15 -12.49 -10.06 8.27
C GLY A 15 -11.17 -10.79 8.01
N MET A 16 -10.05 -10.07 7.98
CA MET A 16 -8.73 -10.63 7.72
C MET A 16 -8.00 -10.94 9.03
N ASN A 17 -7.07 -11.89 8.99
CA ASN A 17 -6.03 -12.00 10.00
C ASN A 17 -4.76 -11.22 9.59
N SER A 18 -3.82 -11.02 10.52
CA SER A 18 -2.61 -10.23 10.27
C SER A 18 -1.77 -10.73 9.10
N ARG A 19 -1.76 -12.05 8.85
CA ARG A 19 -1.02 -12.63 7.71
C ARG A 19 -1.71 -12.33 6.39
N GLN A 20 -3.04 -12.48 6.34
CA GLN A 20 -3.83 -12.10 5.16
C GLN A 20 -3.66 -10.63 4.84
N TYR A 21 -3.69 -9.76 5.85
CA TYR A 21 -3.48 -8.33 5.66
C TYR A 21 -2.08 -8.00 5.12
N ARG A 22 -1.03 -8.63 5.66
CA ARG A 22 0.33 -8.47 5.14
C ARG A 22 0.44 -8.92 3.69
N ASN A 23 -0.14 -10.06 3.33
CA ASN A 23 -0.14 -10.55 1.96
C ASN A 23 -0.91 -9.62 1.03
N PHE A 24 -2.02 -9.06 1.51
CA PHE A 24 -2.82 -8.08 0.79
C PHE A 24 -2.01 -6.81 0.49
N THR A 25 -1.39 -6.19 1.50
CA THR A 25 -0.53 -5.01 1.30
C THR A 25 0.65 -5.30 0.38
N ARG A 26 1.22 -6.50 0.45
CA ARG A 26 2.28 -6.93 -0.46
C ARG A 26 1.80 -7.05 -1.92
N ALA A 27 0.61 -7.61 -2.13
CA ALA A 27 0.02 -7.72 -3.46
C ALA A 27 -0.24 -6.34 -4.07
N LEU A 28 -0.72 -5.37 -3.27
CA LEU A 28 -0.90 -3.99 -3.73
C LEU A 28 0.43 -3.32 -4.13
N PHE A 29 1.49 -3.53 -3.34
CA PHE A 29 2.82 -3.06 -3.71
C PHE A 29 3.31 -3.65 -5.03
N GLU A 30 3.07 -4.94 -5.29
CA GLU A 30 3.47 -5.60 -6.53
C GLU A 30 2.67 -5.11 -7.74
N LEU A 31 1.38 -4.80 -7.56
CA LEU A 31 0.55 -4.15 -8.58
C LEU A 31 1.08 -2.75 -8.92
N TRP A 32 1.30 -1.91 -7.91
CA TRP A 32 1.92 -0.60 -8.05
C TRP A 32 3.28 -0.69 -8.76
N ALA A 33 4.14 -1.61 -8.30
CA ALA A 33 5.47 -1.82 -8.88
C ALA A 33 5.41 -2.24 -10.35
N THR A 34 4.39 -3.01 -10.75
CA THR A 34 4.18 -3.39 -12.16
C THR A 34 3.88 -2.18 -13.04
N VAL A 35 3.04 -1.27 -12.57
CA VAL A 35 2.73 -0.02 -13.30
C VAL A 35 3.99 0.82 -13.46
N ILE A 36 4.75 1.00 -12.38
CA ILE A 36 5.98 1.80 -12.36
C ILE A 36 7.08 1.19 -13.23
N ALA A 37 7.33 -0.12 -13.11
CA ALA A 37 8.34 -0.83 -13.91
C ALA A 37 8.11 -0.61 -15.41
N ARG A 38 6.85 -0.74 -15.85
CA ARG A 38 6.46 -0.48 -17.23
C ARG A 38 6.66 0.97 -17.63
N GLN A 39 6.25 1.93 -16.81
CA GLN A 39 6.36 3.37 -17.12
C GLN A 39 7.81 3.84 -17.19
N GLN A 40 8.69 3.29 -16.36
CA GLN A 40 10.11 3.69 -16.26
C GLN A 40 11.06 2.79 -17.05
N ASN A 41 10.54 1.75 -17.71
CA ASN A 41 11.32 0.73 -18.42
C ASN A 41 12.38 0.05 -17.53
N LEU A 42 11.97 -0.33 -16.33
CA LEU A 42 12.79 -1.06 -15.34
C LEU A 42 12.33 -2.51 -15.24
N LEU A 43 13.22 -3.40 -14.78
CA LEU A 43 12.81 -4.75 -14.40
C LEU A 43 11.90 -4.70 -13.16
N LEU A 44 10.77 -5.41 -13.21
CA LEU A 44 9.85 -5.50 -12.05
C LEU A 44 10.56 -6.04 -10.80
N GLU A 45 11.48 -6.98 -10.98
CA GLU A 45 12.27 -7.56 -9.90
C GLU A 45 13.12 -6.50 -9.18
N SER A 46 13.70 -5.54 -9.92
CA SER A 46 14.51 -4.45 -9.35
C SER A 46 13.70 -3.55 -8.41
N ILE A 47 12.39 -3.42 -8.65
CA ILE A 47 11.49 -2.65 -7.78
C ILE A 47 11.02 -3.52 -6.61
N THR A 48 10.53 -4.73 -6.90
CA THR A 48 9.85 -5.58 -5.92
C THR A 48 10.78 -6.19 -4.87
N THR A 49 12.07 -6.32 -5.17
CA THR A 49 13.11 -6.78 -4.24
C THR A 49 13.79 -5.65 -3.46
N ASN A 50 13.54 -4.39 -3.82
CA ASN A 50 14.14 -3.25 -3.15
C ASN A 50 13.48 -2.98 -1.79
N ILE A 51 14.24 -3.18 -0.72
CA ILE A 51 13.76 -3.03 0.67
C ILE A 51 13.40 -1.58 0.99
N SER A 52 14.17 -0.61 0.48
CA SER A 52 13.92 0.82 0.71
C SER A 52 12.59 1.27 0.10
N LEU A 53 12.30 0.84 -1.13
CA LEU A 53 11.02 1.10 -1.79
C LEU A 53 9.86 0.44 -1.07
N TRP A 54 10.04 -0.80 -0.59
CA TRP A 54 9.03 -1.48 0.21
C TRP A 54 8.72 -0.73 1.52
N HIS A 55 9.75 -0.28 2.25
CA HIS A 55 9.54 0.47 3.48
C HIS A 55 8.85 1.81 3.23
N TRP A 56 9.30 2.56 2.21
CA TRP A 56 8.61 3.78 1.81
C TRP A 56 7.14 3.50 1.49
N TYR A 57 6.86 2.42 0.75
CA TYR A 57 5.49 2.10 0.35
C TYR A 57 4.61 1.82 1.56
N ILE A 58 5.14 1.09 2.55
CA ILE A 58 4.43 0.85 3.81
C ILE A 58 4.19 2.15 4.58
N ASP A 59 5.16 3.06 4.61
CA ASP A 59 5.02 4.35 5.31
C ASP A 59 3.91 5.22 4.66
N GLU A 60 3.85 5.30 3.33
CA GLU A 60 2.76 6.00 2.64
C GLU A 60 1.43 5.28 2.80
N PHE A 61 1.43 3.95 2.70
CA PHE A 61 0.24 3.14 2.93
C PHE A 61 -0.35 3.40 4.32
N GLU A 62 0.50 3.56 5.35
CA GLU A 62 0.07 3.93 6.70
C GLU A 62 -0.60 5.30 6.78
N LEU A 63 -0.13 6.28 6.00
CA LEU A 63 -0.72 7.62 5.98
C LEU A 63 -2.12 7.57 5.36
N VAL A 64 -2.25 6.90 4.22
CA VAL A 64 -3.54 6.70 3.53
C VAL A 64 -4.49 5.89 4.40
N GLU A 65 -4.03 4.80 5.01
CA GLU A 65 -4.79 3.95 5.93
C GLU A 65 -5.42 4.75 7.07
N ARG A 66 -4.67 5.69 7.65
CA ARG A 66 -5.19 6.54 8.72
C ARG A 66 -6.18 7.58 8.26
N ARG A 67 -5.91 8.26 7.14
CA ARG A 67 -6.86 9.24 6.62
C ARG A 67 -8.17 8.54 6.26
N PHE A 68 -8.08 7.40 5.57
CA PHE A 68 -9.22 6.55 5.25
C PHE A 68 -10.01 6.19 6.51
N TYR A 69 -9.34 5.71 7.56
CA TYR A 69 -10.00 5.41 8.83
C TYR A 69 -10.69 6.62 9.44
N ASN A 70 -10.05 7.79 9.47
CA ASN A 70 -10.63 8.98 10.06
C ASN A 70 -11.91 9.43 9.33
N GLU A 71 -11.91 9.33 8.00
CA GLU A 71 -13.04 9.69 7.15
C GLU A 71 -14.19 8.67 7.25
N ASN A 72 -13.88 7.40 7.52
CA ASN A 72 -14.84 6.30 7.44
C ASN A 72 -15.06 5.56 8.78
N SER A 73 -14.53 6.09 9.88
CA SER A 73 -14.52 5.43 11.20
C SER A 73 -15.89 4.93 11.65
N ALA A 74 -16.95 5.70 11.41
CA ALA A 74 -18.32 5.29 11.75
C ALA A 74 -18.80 4.04 11.00
N TYR A 75 -18.37 3.84 9.75
CA TYR A 75 -18.70 2.68 8.92
C TYR A 75 -17.83 1.47 9.30
N ILE A 76 -16.53 1.70 9.53
CA ILE A 76 -15.59 0.66 9.95
C ILE A 76 -16.00 0.09 11.32
N ASP A 77 -16.37 0.96 12.26
CA ASP A 77 -16.77 0.56 13.61
C ASP A 77 -18.14 -0.15 13.66
N SER A 78 -18.98 0.02 12.63
CA SER A 78 -20.27 -0.66 12.51
C SER A 78 -20.22 -1.98 11.73
N LEU A 79 -19.04 -2.37 11.21
CA LEU A 79 -18.79 -3.63 10.48
C LEU A 79 -19.77 -3.86 9.31
N LEU A 80 -20.24 -2.77 8.68
CA LEU A 80 -21.24 -2.81 7.63
C LEU A 80 -20.59 -3.20 6.29
N ASP A 81 -20.74 -4.48 5.97
CA ASP A 81 -20.56 -5.11 4.65
C ASP A 81 -19.12 -5.15 4.09
N ALA A 82 -18.55 -6.36 4.07
CA ALA A 82 -17.20 -6.63 3.58
C ALA A 82 -17.00 -6.26 2.09
N ALA A 83 -18.08 -6.19 1.30
CA ALA A 83 -18.00 -5.76 -0.10
C ALA A 83 -17.62 -4.28 -0.24
N ILE A 84 -18.20 -3.40 0.59
CA ILE A 84 -17.93 -1.96 0.59
C ILE A 84 -16.49 -1.69 1.06
N LEU A 85 -16.03 -2.48 2.03
CA LEU A 85 -14.65 -2.40 2.52
C LEU A 85 -13.61 -2.86 1.48
N ASN A 86 -14.01 -3.61 0.45
CA ASN A 86 -13.09 -4.02 -0.61
C ASN A 86 -12.89 -2.91 -1.67
N ASP A 87 -13.92 -2.13 -1.97
CA ASP A 87 -13.80 -0.94 -2.84
C ASP A 87 -12.91 0.14 -2.20
N VAL A 88 -13.06 0.28 -0.88
CA VAL A 88 -12.18 1.06 -0.01
C VAL A 88 -10.71 0.63 -0.16
N LEU A 89 -10.45 -0.67 -0.13
CA LEU A 89 -9.11 -1.22 -0.23
C LEU A 89 -8.44 -0.91 -1.56
N ILE A 90 -9.21 -0.92 -2.65
CA ILE A 90 -8.74 -0.55 -3.99
C ILE A 90 -8.42 0.95 -4.04
N SER A 91 -9.31 1.79 -3.49
CA SER A 91 -9.12 3.25 -3.49
C SER A 91 -7.87 3.71 -2.75
N MET A 92 -7.45 2.97 -1.70
CA MET A 92 -6.22 3.26 -0.97
C MET A 92 -4.97 3.01 -1.82
N ALA A 93 -5.00 1.98 -2.68
CA ALA A 93 -3.88 1.67 -3.58
C ALA A 93 -3.77 2.70 -4.70
N GLU A 94 -4.90 3.10 -5.28
CA GLU A 94 -4.97 4.14 -6.32
C GLU A 94 -4.39 5.47 -5.82
N GLU A 95 -4.63 5.84 -4.57
CA GLU A 95 -4.10 7.10 -4.04
C GLU A 95 -2.58 7.08 -3.85
N ILE A 96 -2.00 5.94 -3.47
CA ILE A 96 -0.54 5.77 -3.38
C ILE A 96 0.07 5.78 -4.79
N GLU A 97 -0.65 5.25 -5.79
CA GLU A 97 -0.26 5.28 -7.19
C GLU A 97 -0.17 6.71 -7.76
N GLU A 98 -0.97 7.66 -7.25
CA GLU A 98 -0.90 9.07 -7.64
C GLU A 98 0.29 9.84 -7.02
N ILE A 99 0.87 9.31 -5.94
CA ILE A 99 1.91 9.98 -5.16
C ILE A 99 3.25 9.28 -5.40
N TYR A 100 3.97 9.65 -6.47
CA TYR A 100 5.41 9.36 -6.53
C TYR A 100 6.20 10.15 -7.59
N PRO A 101 7.28 10.87 -7.21
CA PRO A 101 8.20 11.43 -8.18
C PRO A 101 9.14 10.38 -8.78
N SER A 102 9.20 10.29 -10.10
CA SER A 102 10.07 9.38 -10.88
C SER A 102 11.55 9.42 -10.50
N VAL A 103 12.02 10.54 -9.93
CA VAL A 103 13.39 10.72 -9.43
C VAL A 103 13.71 9.75 -8.28
N LEU A 104 12.79 9.58 -7.33
CA LEU A 104 13.01 8.68 -6.18
C LEU A 104 13.07 7.22 -6.63
N ILE A 105 12.18 6.82 -7.56
CA ILE A 105 12.19 5.47 -8.14
C ILE A 105 13.54 5.18 -8.79
N LYS A 106 14.06 6.12 -9.59
CA LYS A 106 15.38 5.97 -10.23
C LYS A 106 16.51 5.93 -9.22
N MET A 107 16.48 6.76 -8.17
CA MET A 107 17.49 6.71 -7.11
C MET A 107 17.54 5.33 -6.46
N TYR A 108 16.39 4.74 -6.12
CA TYR A 108 16.35 3.43 -5.47
C TYR A 108 16.64 2.27 -6.44
N CYS A 109 16.28 2.37 -7.71
CA CYS A 109 16.48 1.30 -8.68
C CYS A 109 17.88 1.30 -9.30
N ASN A 110 18.50 2.46 -9.51
CA ASN A 110 19.81 2.59 -10.16
C ASN A 110 20.99 2.32 -9.20
N GLU A 111 20.76 2.08 -7.91
CA GLU A 111 21.81 1.61 -6.99
C GLU A 111 22.40 0.24 -7.40
N ASN A 112 21.82 -0.44 -8.40
CA ASN A 112 22.26 -1.74 -8.90
C ASN A 112 22.72 -1.75 -10.38
N ASP A 113 22.70 -0.62 -11.08
CA ASP A 113 23.00 -0.55 -12.54
C ASP A 113 24.45 -0.15 -12.87
N ASP A 114 25.33 -0.04 -11.87
CA ASP A 114 26.79 0.05 -12.09
C ASP A 114 27.38 -1.35 -12.34
N TYR A 115 27.07 -1.96 -13.49
CA TYR A 115 27.76 -3.14 -14.04
C TYR A 115 28.08 -2.99 -15.52
#